data_AF-A0A959QAW0-F1
#
_entry.id   AF-A0A959QAW0-F1
#
_cell.length_a   1.000
_cell.length_b   1.000
_cell.length_c   1.000
_cell.angle_alpha   90.00
_cell.angle_beta   90.00
_cell.angle_gamma   90.00
#
_symmetry.space_group_name_H-M   'P 1'
#
loop_
_entity.id
_entity.type
_entity.pdbx_description
1 polymer ?
#
loop_
_entity_poly.entity_id
_entity_poly.type
_entity_poly.pdbx_seq_one_letter_code
_entity_poly.pdbx_strand_id
1 'polypeptide(L)'
;PIWGPLTQRLLLNLAVPLLTGGVFILALLKYHLIGLVAPSTLVFYGLALLNASKYTYNDIRYLGLSEIALGLVGLFLPGYGLELWSLGFGLLHILYGALMYYKYERAPQA
;
A
#
# COMPACT_ATOMS: atom_id res chain seq x y z
N PRO A 1 -3.15 -3.20 -26.99
CA PRO A 1 -1.94 -3.71 -26.32
C PRO A 1 -1.87 -3.24 -24.86
N ILE A 2 -1.84 -4.17 -23.91
CA ILE A 2 -1.84 -3.91 -22.45
C ILE A 2 -0.52 -3.23 -22.02
N TRP A 3 0.54 -3.38 -22.83
CA TRP A 3 1.84 -2.74 -22.73
C TRP A 3 1.86 -1.36 -23.40
N GLY A 4 1.13 -0.41 -22.83
CA GLY A 4 1.19 1.00 -23.23
C GLY A 4 2.24 1.79 -22.44
N PRO A 5 2.64 2.99 -22.92
CA PRO A 5 3.55 3.89 -22.19
C PRO A 5 3.01 4.30 -20.81
N LEU A 6 1.68 4.30 -20.63
CA LEU A 6 1.03 4.54 -19.33
C LEU A 6 1.26 3.39 -18.34
N THR A 7 1.12 2.14 -18.78
CA THR A 7 1.38 0.94 -17.97
C THR A 7 2.84 0.88 -17.51
N GLN A 8 3.78 1.21 -18.40
CA GLN A 8 5.21 1.25 -18.06
C GLN A 8 5.53 2.31 -16.99
N ARG A 9 4.94 3.51 -17.11
CA ARG A 9 5.11 4.58 -16.11
C ARG A 9 4.52 4.21 -14.75
N LEU A 10 3.34 3.57 -14.74
CA LEU A 10 2.71 3.05 -13.53
C LEU A 10 3.62 2.02 -12.84
N LEU A 11 4.12 1.03 -13.58
CA LEU A 11 4.99 -0.01 -13.04
C LEU A 11 6.29 0.56 -12.47
N LEU A 12 6.92 1.52 -13.15
CA LEU A 12 8.11 2.20 -12.65
C LEU A 12 7.83 2.97 -11.36
N ASN A 13 6.73 3.72 -11.32
CA ASN A 13 6.34 4.49 -10.13
C ASN A 13 5.95 3.62 -8.93
N LEU A 14 5.48 2.40 -9.18
CA LEU A 14 5.21 1.41 -8.14
C LEU A 14 6.50 0.69 -7.70
N ALA A 15 7.37 0.36 -8.65
CA ALA A 15 8.61 -0.38 -8.39
C ALA A 15 9.61 0.42 -7.54
N VAL A 16 9.73 1.74 -7.76
CA VAL A 16 10.71 2.57 -7.04
C VAL A 16 10.50 2.53 -5.51
N PRO A 17 9.30 2.82 -4.96
CA PRO A 17 9.06 2.71 -3.52
C PRO A 17 9.15 1.27 -3.01
N LEU A 18 8.70 0.28 -3.80
CA LEU A 18 8.67 -1.12 -3.39
C LEU A 18 10.09 -1.71 -3.26
N LEU A 19 10.96 -1.44 -4.23
CA LEU A 19 12.36 -1.88 -4.20
C LEU A 19 13.13 -1.18 -3.09
N THR A 20 12.92 0.13 -2.94
CA THR A 20 13.53 0.91 -1.84
C THR A 20 13.10 0.36 -0.48
N GLY A 21 11.81 0.08 -0.32
CA GLY A 21 11.25 -0.52 0.88
C GLY A 21 11.76 -1.93 1.14
N GLY A 22 11.89 -2.75 0.10
CA GLY A 22 12.46 -4.09 0.20
C GLY A 22 13.89 -4.07 0.73
N VAL A 23 14.75 -3.20 0.18
CA VAL A 23 16.12 -3.01 0.68
C VAL A 23 16.12 -2.49 2.12
N PHE A 24 15.22 -1.57 2.45
CA PHE A 24 15.08 -1.04 3.81
C PHE A 24 14.68 -2.13 4.82
N ILE A 25 13.72 -2.99 4.47
CA ILE A 25 13.28 -4.11 5.31
C ILE A 25 14.41 -5.14 5.50
N LEU A 26 15.17 -5.44 4.44
CA LEU A 26 16.34 -6.31 4.55
C LEU A 26 17.39 -5.74 5.51
N ALA A 27 17.58 -4.40 5.51
CA ALA A 27 18.43 -3.74 6.48
C ALA A 27 17.88 -3.87 7.92
N LEU A 28 16.57 -3.68 8.12
CA LEU A 28 15.94 -3.87 9.44
C LEU A 28 16.12 -5.30 9.98
N LEU A 29 15.98 -6.31 9.10
CA LEU A 29 16.22 -7.70 9.46
C LEU A 29 17.68 -7.94 9.85
N LYS A 30 18.63 -7.35 9.13
CA LYS A 30 20.07 -7.42 9.46
C LYS A 30 20.37 -6.82 10.84
N TYR A 31 19.66 -5.77 11.25
CA TYR A 31 19.82 -5.13 12.56
C TYR A 31 18.91 -5.72 13.65
N HIS A 32 18.25 -6.87 13.41
CA HIS A 32 17.33 -7.52 14.36
C HIS A 32 16.14 -6.65 14.81
N LEU A 33 15.75 -5.64 14.03
CA LEU A 33 14.62 -4.75 14.31
C LEU A 33 13.31 -5.31 13.73
N ILE A 34 12.98 -6.55 14.10
CA ILE A 34 11.85 -7.30 13.51
C ILE A 34 10.51 -6.60 13.75
N GLY A 35 10.33 -5.95 14.90
CA GLY A 35 9.11 -5.22 15.24
C GLY A 35 8.77 -4.07 14.29
N LEU A 36 9.77 -3.53 13.57
CA LEU A 36 9.58 -2.44 12.61
C LEU A 36 9.33 -2.92 11.17
N VAL A 37 9.49 -4.22 10.90
CA VAL A 37 9.31 -4.77 9.55
C VAL A 37 7.86 -4.61 9.09
N ALA A 38 6.91 -5.01 9.93
CA ALA A 38 5.48 -4.92 9.64
C ALA A 38 5.02 -3.47 9.33
N PRO A 39 5.25 -2.46 10.21
CA PRO A 39 4.88 -1.08 9.88
C PRO A 39 5.65 -0.50 8.70
N SER A 40 6.92 -0.90 8.49
CA SER A 40 7.68 -0.46 7.31
C SER A 40 7.06 -0.96 6.00
N THR A 41 6.61 -2.22 5.95
CA THR A 41 5.94 -2.75 4.75
C THR A 41 4.69 -1.94 4.40
N LEU A 42 3.86 -1.56 5.38
CA LEU A 42 2.68 -0.73 5.17
C LEU A 42 3.05 0.66 4.61
N VAL A 43 4.07 1.31 5.17
CA VAL A 43 4.50 2.64 4.70
C VAL A 43 4.99 2.57 3.25
N PHE A 44 5.91 1.65 2.93
CA PHE A 44 6.48 1.57 1.58
C PHE A 44 5.46 1.12 0.54
N TYR A 45 4.56 0.20 0.89
CA TYR A 45 3.48 -0.22 0.01
C TYR A 45 2.47 0.92 -0.21
N GLY A 46 2.06 1.62 0.84
CA GLY A 46 1.18 2.78 0.70
C GLY A 46 1.80 3.91 -0.13
N LEU A 47 3.11 4.14 -0.04
CA LEU A 47 3.85 5.06 -0.93
C LEU A 47 3.89 4.57 -2.39
N ALA A 48 3.99 3.26 -2.61
CA ALA A 48 3.91 2.66 -3.93
C ALA A 48 2.53 2.87 -4.56
N LEU A 49 1.46 2.59 -3.79
CA LEU A 49 0.08 2.85 -4.21
C LEU A 49 -0.18 4.34 -4.47
N LEU A 50 0.31 5.22 -3.60
CA LEU A 50 0.16 6.68 -3.77
C LEU A 50 0.84 7.16 -5.06
N ASN A 51 2.03 6.65 -5.38
CA ASN A 51 2.73 6.99 -6.62
C ASN A 51 2.09 6.36 -7.87
N ALA A 52 1.52 5.16 -7.76
CA ALA A 52 0.78 4.50 -8.83
C ALA A 52 -0.59 5.16 -9.08
N SER A 53 -1.25 5.67 -8.03
CA SER A 53 -2.58 6.27 -8.11
C SER A 53 -2.67 7.46 -9.05
N LYS A 54 -1.55 8.13 -9.33
CA LYS A 54 -1.45 9.21 -10.34
C LYS A 54 -1.80 8.74 -11.76
N TYR A 55 -1.69 7.43 -12.02
CA TYR A 55 -1.96 6.80 -13.31
C TYR A 55 -3.15 5.84 -13.25
N THR A 56 -3.90 5.83 -12.14
CA THR A 56 -5.07 4.94 -11.92
C THR A 56 -6.21 5.72 -11.27
N TYR A 57 -7.26 5.04 -10.83
CA TYR A 57 -8.40 5.61 -10.12
C TYR A 57 -7.98 6.31 -8.81
N ASN A 58 -8.60 7.48 -8.56
CA ASN A 58 -8.41 8.25 -7.32
C ASN A 58 -8.72 7.45 -6.05
N ASP A 59 -9.52 6.38 -6.13
CA ASP A 59 -9.88 5.57 -4.96
C ASP A 59 -8.67 4.82 -4.37
N ILE A 60 -7.69 4.42 -5.21
CA ILE A 60 -6.43 3.78 -4.75
C ILE A 60 -5.59 4.75 -3.92
N ARG A 61 -5.71 6.05 -4.18
CA ARG A 61 -4.99 7.09 -3.44
C ARG A 61 -5.39 7.10 -1.96
N TYR A 62 -6.68 6.93 -1.67
CA TYR A 62 -7.17 6.89 -0.29
C TYR A 62 -6.69 5.63 0.43
N LEU A 63 -6.65 4.48 -0.25
CA LEU A 63 -6.09 3.25 0.31
C LEU A 63 -4.62 3.44 0.66
N GLY A 64 -3.80 3.94 -0.27
CA GLY A 64 -2.37 4.17 -0.03
C GLY A 64 -2.11 5.16 1.10
N LEU A 65 -2.89 6.24 1.21
CA LEU A 65 -2.79 7.19 2.34
C LEU A 65 -3.15 6.54 3.68
N SER A 66 -4.16 5.67 3.70
CA SER A 66 -4.59 4.94 4.90
C SER A 66 -3.48 4.02 5.41
N GLU A 67 -2.82 3.32 4.50
CA GLU A 67 -1.70 2.42 4.83
C GLU A 67 -0.46 3.17 5.30
N ILE A 68 -0.15 4.30 4.68
CA ILE A 68 0.92 5.18 5.16
C ILE A 68 0.62 5.63 6.59
N ALA A 69 -0.61 6.08 6.86
CA ALA A 69 -1.00 6.53 8.20
C ALA A 69 -0.90 5.40 9.23
N LEU A 70 -1.43 4.22 8.94
CA LEU A 70 -1.33 3.05 9.82
C LEU A 70 0.11 2.60 10.04
N GLY A 71 0.92 2.57 8.98
CA GLY A 71 2.33 2.22 9.05
C GLY A 71 3.11 3.20 9.91
N LEU A 72 2.88 4.51 9.75
CA LEU A 72 3.51 5.55 10.58
C LEU A 72 3.10 5.41 12.05
N VAL A 73 1.81 5.18 12.34
CA VAL A 73 1.34 4.90 13.71
C VAL A 73 2.01 3.65 14.27
N GLY A 74 2.14 2.60 13.46
CA GLY A 74 2.79 1.35 13.87
C GLY A 74 4.29 1.47 14.14
N LEU A 75 4.98 2.47 13.59
CA LEU A 75 6.39 2.74 13.94
C LEU A 75 6.53 3.23 15.39
N PHE A 76 5.52 3.91 15.94
CA PHE A 76 5.53 4.43 17.32
C PHE A 76 4.92 3.47 18.35
N LEU A 77 4.33 2.37 17.90
CA LEU A 77 3.70 1.35 18.75
C LEU A 77 4.40 -0.01 18.56
N PRO A 78 5.69 -0.14 18.96
CA PRO A 78 6.41 -1.40 18.86
C PRO A 78 5.71 -2.48 19.70
N GLY A 79 5.32 -3.58 19.04
CA GLY A 79 4.51 -4.66 19.64
C GLY A 79 3.17 -4.85 18.93
N TYR A 80 2.55 -3.77 18.45
CA TYR A 80 1.28 -3.81 17.71
C TYR A 80 1.42 -3.95 16.18
N GLY A 81 2.62 -4.30 15.72
CA GLY A 81 2.98 -4.28 14.30
C GLY A 81 2.15 -5.26 13.48
N LEU A 82 1.85 -6.45 14.03
CA LEU A 82 1.06 -7.48 13.34
C LEU A 82 -0.43 -7.13 13.27
N GLU A 83 -0.99 -6.57 14.34
CA GLU A 83 -2.38 -6.11 14.37
C GLU A 83 -2.59 -4.99 13.35
N LEU A 84 -1.71 -3.99 13.34
CA LEU A 84 -1.79 -2.89 12.37
C LEU A 84 -1.55 -3.37 10.93
N TRP A 85 -0.64 -4.33 10.75
CA TRP A 85 -0.39 -4.94 9.44
C TRP A 85 -1.59 -5.73 8.91
N SER A 86 -2.23 -6.54 9.76
CA SER A 86 -3.47 -7.23 9.39
C SER A 86 -4.65 -6.27 9.16
N LEU A 87 -4.69 -5.14 9.85
CA LEU A 87 -5.66 -4.07 9.59
C LEU A 87 -5.45 -3.42 8.21
N GLY A 88 -4.20 -3.12 7.84
CA GLY A 88 -3.86 -2.53 6.55
C GLY A 88 -4.04 -3.48 5.36
N PHE A 89 -3.31 -4.59 5.36
CA PHE A 89 -3.34 -5.55 4.26
C PHE A 89 -4.59 -6.45 4.25
N GLY A 90 -5.26 -6.62 5.39
CA GLY A 90 -6.49 -7.39 5.50
C GLY A 90 -7.73 -6.50 5.42
N LEU A 91 -8.07 -5.85 6.52
CA LEU A 91 -9.39 -5.19 6.66
C LEU A 91 -9.58 -4.05 5.66
N LEU A 92 -8.61 -3.14 5.53
CA LEU A 92 -8.71 -2.00 4.61
C LEU A 92 -8.83 -2.43 3.15
N HIS A 93 -8.11 -3.47 2.73
CA HIS A 93 -8.22 -4.01 1.38
C HIS A 93 -9.57 -4.68 1.12
N ILE A 94 -10.12 -5.42 2.09
CA ILE A 94 -11.46 -6.02 1.98
C ILE A 94 -12.52 -4.92 1.86
N LEU A 95 -12.45 -3.89 2.69
CA LEU A 95 -13.37 -2.74 2.63
C LEU A 95 -13.25 -2.00 1.30
N TYR A 96 -12.03 -1.74 0.83
CA TYR A 96 -11.78 -1.13 -0.47
C TYR A 96 -12.37 -1.97 -1.60
N GLY A 97 -12.11 -3.29 -1.61
CA GLY A 97 -12.64 -4.20 -2.61
C GLY A 97 -14.16 -4.22 -2.63
N ALA A 98 -14.80 -4.23 -1.45
CA ALA A 98 -16.25 -4.12 -1.33
C ALA A 98 -16.76 -2.77 -1.88
N LEU A 99 -16.18 -1.64 -1.46
CA LEU A 99 -16.59 -0.31 -1.94
C LEU A 99 -16.46 -0.19 -3.46
N MET A 100 -15.38 -0.70 -4.03
CA MET A 100 -15.13 -0.66 -5.48
C MET A 100 -16.17 -1.51 -6.23
N TYR A 101 -16.49 -2.71 -5.73
CA TYR A 101 -17.56 -3.55 -6.26
C TYR A 101 -18.93 -2.86 -6.22
N TYR A 102 -19.28 -2.22 -5.10
CA TYR A 102 -20.54 -1.49 -4.99
C TYR A 102 -20.61 -0.26 -5.92
N LYS A 103 -19.50 0.44 -6.10
CA LYS A 103 -19.44 1.70 -6.87
C LYS A 103 -19.37 1.48 -8.38
N TYR A 104 -18.63 0.46 -8.84
CA TYR A 104 -18.38 0.23 -10.26
C TYR A 104 -19.19 -0.92 -10.86
N GLU A 105 -19.55 -1.92 -10.05
CA GLU A 105 -20.26 -3.12 -10.53
C GLU A 105 -21.77 -3.05 -10.26
N ARG A 106 -22.18 -2.37 -9.18
CA ARG A 106 -23.59 -2.36 -8.73
C ARG A 106 -24.36 -1.08 -9.04
N ALA A 107 -23.69 0.01 -9.43
CA ALA A 107 -24.37 1.17 -10.02
C ALA A 107 -24.50 0.93 -11.54
N PRO A 108 -25.71 0.69 -12.08
CA PRO A 108 -25.92 0.79 -13.51
C PRO A 108 -25.45 2.18 -13.94
N GLN A 109 -24.67 2.25 -15.01
CA GLN A 109 -24.46 3.49 -15.72
C GLN A 109 -25.86 4.02 -16.10
N ALA A 110 -26.34 5.03 -15.37
CA ALA A 110 -27.56 5.75 -15.67
C ALA A 110 -27.29 6.81 -16.74
#